data_AF-A0A8B9MFI5-F1
#
_entry.id   AF-A0A8B9MFI5-F1
#
_cell.length_a   1.000
_cell.length_b   1.000
_cell.length_c   1.000
_cell.angle_alpha   90.00
_cell.angle_beta   90.00
_cell.angle_gamma   90.00
#
_symmetry.space_group_name_H-M   'P 1'
#
loop_
_entity.id
_entity.type
_entity.pdbx_description
1 polymer ?
#
loop_
_entity_poly.entity_id
_entity_poly.type
_entity_poly.pdbx_seq_one_letter_code
_entity_poly.pdbx_strand_id
1 'polypeptide(L)'
;VEHLARKFISPQLRMSFIVFSTRGTILMRLTEDREQIRQGLEELQKVLPGGDTYMHEGFERASEQIYYENVHGYRTASVIIALTDGELHEDLFFYSEREANRSRDLGATVYCVGVKDFNETQLARIADSKDHVFPVNDGFEALQGIIDSILKKSCIEILAAEPSSICAGESFQVVVRGNGFRHARNVDRVLCSFRINDTVTLNEKPFVVEDTYLLCPAPVLREVGMEAALQVSMNDGLSFISSSVIISSTHCVSFDLCA
;
A
#
# COMPACT_ATOMS: atom_id res chain seq x y z
N VAL A 1 3.68 23.63 7.49
CA VAL A 1 2.46 22.79 7.63
C VAL A 1 1.48 22.94 6.47
N GLU A 2 1.13 24.17 6.04
CA GLU A 2 0.35 24.39 4.82
C GLU A 2 0.90 23.66 3.58
N HIS A 3 2.22 23.52 3.47
CA HIS A 3 2.87 22.86 2.34
C HIS A 3 2.61 21.34 2.23
N LEU A 4 2.36 20.61 3.33
CA LEU A 4 1.94 19.20 3.28
C LEU A 4 0.48 19.07 2.84
N ALA A 5 -0.40 19.91 3.42
CA ALA A 5 -1.81 19.99 3.05
C ALA A 5 -1.98 20.26 1.54
N ARG A 6 -1.13 21.14 1.01
CA ARG A 6 -1.04 21.50 -0.42
C ARG A 6 -0.32 20.48 -1.30
N LYS A 7 0.31 19.43 -0.77
CA LYS A 7 0.81 18.32 -1.61
C LYS A 7 -0.18 17.17 -1.69
N PHE A 8 -0.97 17.00 -0.66
CA PHE A 8 -2.04 16.02 -0.60
C PHE A 8 -3.32 16.46 -1.33
N ILE A 9 -3.23 17.28 -2.39
CA ILE A 9 -4.40 17.86 -3.10
C ILE A 9 -5.17 16.81 -3.93
N SER A 10 -4.60 15.63 -4.17
CA SER A 10 -5.33 14.57 -4.90
C SER A 10 -6.65 14.25 -4.19
N PRO A 11 -7.82 14.50 -4.83
CA PRO A 11 -9.13 14.28 -4.21
C PRO A 11 -9.37 12.81 -3.85
N GLN A 12 -8.55 11.89 -4.37
CA GLN A 12 -8.61 10.46 -4.04
C GLN A 12 -7.89 10.11 -2.73
N LEU A 13 -7.14 11.04 -2.12
CA LEU A 13 -6.40 10.78 -0.90
C LEU A 13 -7.22 11.16 0.34
N ARG A 14 -7.43 10.16 1.20
CA ARG A 14 -7.96 10.33 2.55
C ARG A 14 -6.83 10.28 3.57
N MET A 15 -6.92 11.05 4.65
CA MET A 15 -5.90 11.05 5.71
C MET A 15 -6.52 11.14 7.11
N SER A 16 -5.78 10.63 8.10
CA SER A 16 -6.11 10.69 9.53
C SER A 16 -4.87 11.19 10.27
N PHE A 17 -5.09 11.93 11.37
CA PHE A 17 -4.02 12.32 12.29
C PHE A 17 -4.22 11.63 13.63
N ILE A 18 -3.20 10.90 14.06
CA ILE A 18 -3.15 10.19 15.34
C ILE A 18 -1.93 10.71 16.09
N VAL A 19 -2.13 11.08 17.34
CA VAL A 19 -1.06 11.50 18.25
C VAL A 19 -0.94 10.47 19.36
N PHE A 20 0.28 10.23 19.83
CA PHE A 20 0.52 9.34 20.95
C PHE A 20 1.55 9.94 21.90
N SER A 21 1.34 9.69 23.19
CA SER A 21 2.36 9.84 24.23
C SER A 21 2.13 8.79 25.31
N THR A 22 1.67 9.15 26.50
CA THR A 22 1.19 8.18 27.51
C THR A 22 -0.09 7.46 27.03
N ARG A 23 -0.81 8.03 26.05
CA ARG A 23 -1.98 7.43 25.39
C ARG A 23 -2.01 7.76 23.90
N GLY A 24 -2.65 6.92 23.09
CA GLY A 24 -2.93 7.14 21.68
C GLY A 24 -4.32 7.72 21.44
N THR A 25 -4.41 8.83 20.71
CA THR A 25 -5.68 9.52 20.42
C THR A 25 -5.80 9.88 18.95
N ILE A 26 -7.00 9.69 18.39
CA ILE A 26 -7.32 10.18 17.04
C ILE A 26 -7.61 11.68 17.15
N LEU A 27 -6.67 12.50 16.69
CA LEU A 27 -6.84 13.95 16.59
C LEU A 27 -7.79 14.30 15.43
N MET A 28 -7.69 13.57 14.33
CA MET A 28 -8.57 13.70 13.17
C MET A 28 -8.83 12.32 12.55
N ARG A 29 -10.11 11.96 12.40
CA ARG A 29 -10.51 10.71 11.74
C ARG A 29 -10.18 10.74 10.25
N LEU A 30 -10.11 9.56 9.64
CA LEU A 30 -9.89 9.40 8.20
C LEU A 30 -10.94 10.19 7.40
N THR A 31 -10.49 11.13 6.58
CA THR A 31 -11.38 11.99 5.79
C THR A 31 -10.72 12.45 4.48
N GLU A 32 -11.54 12.72 3.46
CA GLU A 32 -11.16 13.43 2.22
C GLU A 32 -11.46 14.94 2.29
N ASP A 33 -12.20 15.38 3.32
CA ASP A 33 -12.63 16.77 3.48
C ASP A 33 -11.42 17.68 3.79
N ARG A 34 -11.18 18.63 2.88
CA ARG A 34 -10.04 19.55 2.94
C ARG A 34 -10.11 20.53 4.10
N GLU A 35 -11.29 20.95 4.49
CA GLU A 35 -11.43 21.86 5.63
C GLU A 35 -11.16 21.13 6.94
N GLN A 36 -11.61 19.87 7.06
CA GLN A 36 -11.26 19.04 8.21
C GLN A 36 -9.76 18.78 8.28
N ILE A 37 -9.12 18.48 7.14
CA ILE A 37 -7.66 18.31 7.05
C ILE A 37 -6.92 19.58 7.48
N ARG A 38 -7.33 20.75 7.00
CA ARG A 38 -6.73 22.03 7.37
C ARG A 38 -6.85 22.28 8.87
N GLN A 39 -8.04 22.06 9.45
CA GLN A 39 -8.28 22.20 10.89
C GLN A 39 -7.45 21.20 11.71
N GLY A 40 -7.38 19.94 11.28
CA GLY A 40 -6.56 18.92 11.95
C GLY A 40 -5.08 19.29 11.98
N LEU A 41 -4.57 19.92 10.92
CA LEU A 41 -3.18 20.42 10.87
C LEU A 41 -2.95 21.64 11.76
N GLU A 42 -3.95 22.49 11.96
CA GLU A 42 -3.90 23.61 12.90
C GLU A 42 -3.91 23.11 14.35
N GLU A 43 -4.72 22.10 14.66
CA GLU A 43 -4.72 21.45 15.97
C GLU A 43 -3.40 20.72 16.23
N LEU A 44 -2.85 20.03 15.24
CA LEU A 44 -1.57 19.33 15.36
C LEU A 44 -0.39 20.27 15.68
N GLN A 45 -0.43 21.52 15.19
CA GLN A 45 0.57 22.55 15.54
C GLN A 45 0.50 23.02 16.99
N LYS A 46 -0.68 22.92 17.62
CA LYS A 46 -0.90 23.32 19.01
C LYS A 46 -0.56 22.20 20.00
N VAL A 47 -0.28 20.99 19.52
CA VAL A 47 0.09 19.86 20.36
C VAL A 47 1.40 20.16 21.07
N LEU A 48 1.37 20.11 22.39
CA LEU A 48 2.55 20.22 23.23
C LEU A 48 3.10 18.81 23.49
N PRO A 49 4.32 18.48 23.03
CA PRO A 49 4.92 17.18 23.29
C PRO A 49 5.13 16.96 24.79
N GLY A 50 4.77 15.77 25.28
CA GLY A 50 4.97 15.37 26.67
C GLY A 50 4.26 14.06 27.03
N GLY A 51 4.77 13.39 28.06
CA GLY A 51 4.34 12.05 28.47
C GLY A 51 5.33 10.97 28.01
N ASP A 52 4.89 9.72 28.10
CA ASP A 52 5.65 8.54 27.69
C ASP A 52 5.52 8.26 26.18
N THR A 53 6.04 7.12 25.69
CA THR A 53 6.08 6.79 24.25
C THR A 53 5.27 5.53 23.92
N TYR A 54 3.96 5.54 24.19
CA TYR A 54 3.03 4.42 23.95
C TYR A 54 2.60 4.35 22.48
N MET A 55 3.58 4.18 21.58
CA MET A 55 3.34 4.14 20.12
C MET A 55 2.37 3.02 19.71
N HIS A 56 2.32 1.91 20.45
CA HIS A 56 1.37 0.83 20.19
C HIS A 56 -0.10 1.31 20.23
N GLU A 57 -0.46 2.23 21.13
CA GLU A 57 -1.82 2.79 21.16
C GLU A 57 -2.12 3.62 19.90
N GLY A 58 -1.09 4.26 19.32
CA GLY A 58 -1.21 4.93 18.02
C GLY A 58 -1.53 3.96 16.88
N PHE A 59 -0.82 2.82 16.84
CA PHE A 59 -1.11 1.74 15.88
C PHE A 59 -2.48 1.10 16.10
N GLU A 60 -2.94 0.97 17.35
CA GLU A 60 -4.32 0.52 17.63
C GLU A 60 -5.35 1.47 17.03
N ARG A 61 -5.20 2.78 17.24
CA ARG A 61 -6.11 3.78 16.64
C ARG A 61 -6.11 3.74 15.11
N ALA A 62 -4.97 3.46 14.49
CA ALA A 62 -4.86 3.27 13.04
C ALA A 62 -5.56 1.99 12.59
N SER A 63 -5.27 0.87 13.25
CA SER A 63 -5.86 -0.45 12.98
C SER A 63 -7.38 -0.45 13.10
N GLU A 64 -7.94 0.25 14.09
CA GLU A 64 -9.39 0.41 14.26
C GLU A 64 -10.04 1.06 13.04
N GLN A 65 -9.44 2.12 12.51
CA GLN A 65 -9.94 2.82 11.33
C GLN A 65 -9.80 1.95 10.07
N ILE A 66 -8.65 1.29 9.88
CA ILE A 66 -8.42 0.40 8.72
C ILE A 66 -9.41 -0.76 8.74
N TYR A 67 -9.64 -1.37 9.91
CA TYR A 67 -10.63 -2.44 10.06
C TYR A 67 -12.04 -1.97 9.68
N TYR A 68 -12.46 -0.80 10.17
CA TYR A 68 -13.78 -0.26 9.85
C TYR A 68 -13.96 0.00 8.34
N GLU A 69 -12.95 0.58 7.69
CA GLU A 69 -12.94 0.83 6.25
C GLU A 69 -12.95 -0.46 5.43
N ASN A 70 -12.21 -1.49 5.85
CA ASN A 70 -12.20 -2.79 5.19
C ASN A 70 -13.54 -3.53 5.28
N VAL A 71 -14.37 -3.27 6.30
CA VAL A 71 -15.69 -3.88 6.47
C VAL A 71 -16.76 -3.15 5.66
N HIS A 72 -16.68 -1.83 5.54
CA HIS A 72 -17.75 -1.00 4.95
C HIS A 72 -17.42 -0.46 3.54
N GLY A 73 -16.18 -0.59 3.08
CA GLY A 73 -15.71 -0.11 1.79
C GLY A 73 -14.94 -1.16 0.99
N TYR A 74 -14.37 -0.74 -0.14
CA TYR A 74 -13.40 -1.57 -0.86
C TYR A 74 -12.14 -1.75 -0.01
N ARG A 75 -11.51 -2.92 -0.06
CA ARG A 75 -10.17 -3.15 0.54
C ARG A 75 -9.17 -2.18 -0.09
N THR A 76 -8.86 -1.11 0.63
CA THR A 76 -8.03 -0.01 0.14
C THR A 76 -6.58 -0.19 0.58
N ALA A 77 -5.64 0.22 -0.27
CA ALA A 77 -4.24 0.32 0.13
C ALA A 77 -4.11 1.35 1.26
N SER A 78 -3.79 0.88 2.46
CA SER A 78 -3.65 1.71 3.66
C SER A 78 -2.17 1.95 3.95
N VAL A 79 -1.79 3.21 4.22
CA VAL A 79 -0.40 3.58 4.53
C VAL A 79 -0.37 4.25 5.91
N ILE A 80 0.47 3.74 6.80
CA ILE A 80 0.76 4.32 8.11
C ILE A 80 2.15 4.95 8.07
N ILE A 81 2.25 6.21 8.47
CA ILE A 81 3.52 6.93 8.61
C ILE A 81 3.69 7.27 10.09
N ALA A 82 4.55 6.54 10.80
CA ALA A 82 4.83 6.76 12.21
C ALA A 82 6.04 7.69 12.37
N LEU A 83 5.83 8.84 13.00
CA LEU A 83 6.90 9.79 13.35
C LEU A 83 7.27 9.60 14.82
N THR A 84 8.54 9.35 15.11
CA THR A 84 9.04 9.15 16.47
C THR A 84 10.52 9.52 16.57
N ASP A 85 10.97 9.93 17.75
CA ASP A 85 12.38 10.13 18.07
C ASP A 85 13.11 8.82 18.44
N GLY A 86 12.39 7.69 18.49
CA GLY A 86 12.97 6.37 18.31
C GLY A 86 13.65 5.75 19.53
N GLU A 87 13.41 6.25 20.74
CA GLU A 87 13.68 5.50 21.97
C GLU A 87 12.38 4.97 22.56
N LEU A 88 12.12 3.68 22.35
CA LEU A 88 11.14 2.95 23.13
C LEU A 88 11.85 2.05 24.12
N HIS A 89 11.36 2.06 25.36
CA HIS A 89 11.70 1.02 26.32
C HIS A 89 11.30 -0.37 25.78
N GLU A 90 12.03 -1.41 26.19
CA GLU A 90 11.92 -2.77 25.63
C GLU A 90 10.48 -3.31 25.62
N ASP A 91 9.73 -3.11 26.71
CA ASP A 91 8.33 -3.52 26.81
C ASP A 91 7.42 -2.78 25.81
N LEU A 92 7.59 -1.46 25.69
CA LEU A 92 6.81 -0.63 24.77
C LEU A 92 7.14 -0.98 23.31
N PHE A 93 8.41 -1.27 23.03
CA PHE A 93 8.85 -1.72 21.73
C PHE A 93 8.19 -3.05 21.32
N PHE A 94 8.12 -4.02 22.22
CA PHE A 94 7.43 -5.29 21.98
C PHE A 94 5.95 -5.08 21.59
N TYR A 95 5.23 -4.24 22.34
CA TYR A 95 3.83 -3.92 22.01
C TYR A 95 3.71 -3.18 20.67
N SER A 96 4.61 -2.24 20.38
CA SER A 96 4.60 -1.50 19.11
C SER A 96 4.85 -2.39 17.91
N GLU A 97 5.80 -3.33 17.99
CA GLU A 97 6.01 -4.31 16.93
C GLU A 97 4.77 -5.19 16.73
N ARG A 98 4.11 -5.61 17.81
CA ARG A 98 2.88 -6.40 17.75
C ARG A 98 1.73 -5.65 17.06
N GLU A 99 1.46 -4.41 17.45
CA GLU A 99 0.36 -3.64 16.85
C GLU A 99 0.69 -3.16 15.42
N ALA A 100 1.97 -2.96 15.09
CA ALA A 100 2.41 -2.76 13.71
C ALA A 100 2.20 -4.03 12.86
N ASN A 101 2.49 -5.22 13.40
CA ASN A 101 2.17 -6.50 12.75
C ASN A 101 0.67 -6.62 12.47
N ARG A 102 -0.16 -6.32 13.47
CA ARG A 102 -1.62 -6.32 13.32
C ARG A 102 -2.10 -5.36 12.24
N SER A 103 -1.51 -4.16 12.17
CA SER A 103 -1.83 -3.19 11.12
C SER A 103 -1.51 -3.74 9.73
N ARG A 104 -0.38 -4.45 9.58
CA ARG A 104 0.00 -5.12 8.33
C ARG A 104 -0.92 -6.27 7.97
N ASP A 105 -1.39 -7.04 8.95
CA ASP A 105 -2.36 -8.13 8.73
C ASP A 105 -3.71 -7.58 8.24
N LEU A 106 -4.02 -6.31 8.53
CA LEU A 106 -5.17 -5.58 7.98
C LEU A 106 -4.90 -4.97 6.59
N GLY A 107 -3.72 -5.20 6.00
CA GLY A 107 -3.33 -4.72 4.67
C GLY A 107 -2.60 -3.37 4.66
N ALA A 108 -2.17 -2.85 5.81
CA ALA A 108 -1.43 -1.60 5.88
C ALA A 108 0.06 -1.78 5.49
N THR A 109 0.63 -0.76 4.85
CA THR A 109 2.09 -0.58 4.74
C THR A 109 2.56 0.41 5.81
N VAL A 110 3.58 0.06 6.57
CA VAL A 110 4.10 0.86 7.69
C VAL A 110 5.44 1.49 7.32
N TYR A 111 5.48 2.82 7.35
CA TYR A 111 6.68 3.64 7.25
C TYR A 111 7.02 4.24 8.61
N CYS A 112 8.30 4.29 8.95
CA CYS A 112 8.80 4.96 10.14
C CYS A 112 9.70 6.12 9.77
N VAL A 113 9.48 7.25 10.42
CA VAL A 113 10.25 8.47 10.25
C VAL A 113 10.90 8.78 11.59
N GLY A 114 12.22 8.56 11.64
CA GLY A 114 13.04 8.74 12.83
C GLY A 114 13.54 10.18 12.95
N VAL A 115 13.35 10.80 14.10
CA VAL A 115 13.79 12.17 14.40
C VAL A 115 14.94 12.12 15.42
N LYS A 116 16.00 12.93 15.24
CA LYS A 116 17.20 12.92 16.12
C LYS A 116 17.90 11.54 16.16
N ASP A 117 18.25 11.05 17.35
CA ASP A 117 19.08 9.87 17.60
C ASP A 117 18.24 8.58 17.68
N PHE A 118 17.41 8.34 16.67
CA PHE A 118 16.56 7.15 16.62
C PHE A 118 17.39 5.86 16.38
N ASN A 119 16.88 4.73 16.87
CA ASN A 119 17.48 3.43 16.58
C ASN A 119 16.89 2.84 15.28
N GLU A 120 17.64 2.91 14.19
CA GLU A 120 17.22 2.40 12.87
C GLU A 120 16.84 0.91 12.90
N THR A 121 17.54 0.10 13.71
CA THR A 121 17.26 -1.35 13.80
C THR A 121 15.93 -1.62 14.50
N GLN A 122 15.59 -0.82 15.52
CA GLN A 122 14.26 -0.89 16.16
C GLN A 122 13.17 -0.43 15.18
N LEU A 123 13.33 0.73 14.55
CA LEU A 123 12.33 1.24 13.62
C LEU A 123 12.11 0.31 12.41
N ALA A 124 13.15 -0.37 11.93
CA ALA A 124 13.05 -1.33 10.83
C ALA A 124 12.21 -2.58 11.16
N ARG A 125 12.03 -2.90 12.45
CA ARG A 125 11.13 -3.99 12.89
C ARG A 125 9.67 -3.54 12.97
N ILE A 126 9.45 -2.27 13.26
CA ILE A 126 8.11 -1.65 13.29
C ILE A 126 7.63 -1.40 11.85
N ALA A 127 8.48 -0.77 11.04
CA ALA A 127 8.26 -0.55 9.62
C ALA A 127 8.19 -1.87 8.82
N ASP A 128 7.79 -1.79 7.55
CA ASP A 128 7.72 -2.95 6.67
C ASP A 128 9.10 -3.53 6.37
N SER A 129 10.08 -2.67 6.10
CA SER A 129 11.49 -3.05 5.91
C SER A 129 12.42 -1.88 6.26
N LYS A 130 13.73 -2.10 6.19
CA LYS A 130 14.74 -1.03 6.33
C LYS A 130 14.53 0.10 5.31
N ASP A 131 14.05 -0.21 4.10
CA ASP A 131 13.78 0.78 3.05
C ASP A 131 12.54 1.65 3.31
N HIS A 132 11.80 1.33 4.37
CA HIS A 132 10.63 2.06 4.87
C HIS A 132 10.96 2.91 6.11
N VAL A 133 12.23 2.97 6.51
CA VAL A 133 12.73 3.83 7.58
C VAL A 133 13.43 5.02 6.96
N PHE A 134 13.03 6.23 7.37
CA PHE A 134 13.62 7.46 6.88
C PHE A 134 14.15 8.33 8.03
N PRO A 135 15.44 8.70 8.02
CA PRO A 135 15.97 9.69 8.95
C PRO A 135 15.44 11.08 8.60
N VAL A 136 15.12 11.87 9.62
CA VAL A 136 14.86 13.31 9.51
C VAL A 136 15.99 14.05 10.21
N ASN A 137 16.95 14.50 9.41
CA ASN A 137 18.10 15.27 9.88
C ASN A 137 17.78 16.78 9.97
N ASP A 138 16.92 17.29 9.08
CA ASP A 138 16.67 18.72 8.90
C ASP A 138 15.22 19.14 9.28
N GLY A 139 14.57 18.39 10.17
CA GLY A 139 13.22 18.71 10.66
C GLY A 139 12.09 18.42 9.66
N PHE A 140 10.92 19.02 9.88
CA PHE A 140 9.66 18.66 9.19
C PHE A 140 9.67 18.93 7.66
N GLU A 141 10.65 19.67 7.12
CA GLU A 141 10.81 19.83 5.67
C GLU A 141 11.37 18.58 4.99
N ALA A 142 12.20 17.77 5.67
CA ALA A 142 12.67 16.49 5.15
C ALA A 142 11.52 15.48 4.95
N LEU A 143 10.47 15.58 5.79
CA LEU A 143 9.22 14.83 5.64
C LEU A 143 8.54 15.09 4.30
N GLN A 144 8.76 16.23 3.64
CA GLN A 144 8.19 16.50 2.33
C GLN A 144 8.81 15.63 1.23
N GLY A 145 10.15 15.46 1.25
CA GLY A 145 10.84 14.55 0.34
C GLY A 145 10.54 13.08 0.65
N ILE A 146 10.37 12.76 1.93
CA ILE A 146 9.94 11.43 2.39
C ILE A 146 8.51 11.16 1.92
N ILE A 147 7.59 12.11 2.03
CA ILE A 147 6.21 11.97 1.55
C ILE A 147 6.18 11.82 0.05
N ASP A 148 6.95 12.59 -0.73
CA ASP A 148 7.04 12.38 -2.17
C ASP A 148 7.57 10.98 -2.50
N SER A 149 8.55 10.49 -1.72
CA SER A 149 9.09 9.15 -1.86
C SER A 149 8.06 8.09 -1.46
N ILE A 150 7.29 8.30 -0.40
CA ILE A 150 6.21 7.43 0.05
C ILE A 150 5.09 7.42 -0.97
N LEU A 151 4.67 8.57 -1.50
CA LEU A 151 3.65 8.66 -2.54
C LEU A 151 4.12 7.95 -3.81
N LYS A 152 5.37 8.15 -4.25
CA LYS A 152 5.95 7.39 -5.37
C LYS A 152 6.03 5.89 -5.10
N LYS A 153 6.43 5.48 -3.89
CA LYS A 153 6.52 4.06 -3.50
C LYS A 153 5.14 3.41 -3.30
N SER A 154 4.14 4.18 -2.87
CA SER A 154 2.79 3.73 -2.54
C SER A 154 1.85 3.79 -3.74
N CYS A 155 2.12 4.64 -4.74
CA CYS A 155 1.47 4.63 -6.05
C CYS A 155 2.00 3.45 -6.88
N ILE A 156 1.70 2.24 -6.42
CA ILE A 156 1.85 1.05 -7.23
C ILE A 156 0.67 1.04 -8.19
N GLU A 157 0.94 1.00 -9.48
CA GLU A 157 -0.08 1.08 -10.51
C GLU A 157 0.18 0.05 -11.60
N ILE A 158 -0.91 -0.52 -12.12
CA ILE A 158 -0.90 -1.32 -13.32
C ILE A 158 -1.22 -0.39 -14.48
N LEU A 159 -0.30 -0.33 -15.45
CA LEU A 159 -0.42 0.51 -16.64
C LEU A 159 -0.97 -0.27 -17.84
N ALA A 160 -0.52 -1.51 -18.02
CA ALA A 160 -0.91 -2.34 -19.15
C ALA A 160 -0.71 -3.83 -18.87
N ALA A 161 -1.42 -4.67 -19.62
CA ALA A 161 -1.15 -6.10 -19.76
C ALA A 161 -0.80 -6.41 -21.22
N GLU A 162 0.29 -7.14 -21.43
CA GLU A 162 0.77 -7.57 -22.73
C GLU A 162 0.87 -9.10 -22.77
N PRO A 163 0.18 -9.78 -23.71
CA PRO A 163 -0.82 -9.24 -24.63
C PRO A 163 -2.15 -8.90 -23.93
N SER A 164 -2.85 -7.87 -24.43
CA SER A 164 -4.21 -7.52 -23.97
C SER A 164 -5.31 -8.29 -24.71
N SER A 165 -4.97 -8.95 -25.82
CA SER A 165 -5.86 -9.85 -26.54
C SER A 165 -5.18 -11.19 -26.80
N ILE A 166 -5.88 -12.28 -26.49
CA ILE A 166 -5.33 -13.65 -26.50
C ILE A 166 -6.25 -14.62 -27.25
N CYS A 167 -5.69 -15.73 -27.70
CA CYS A 167 -6.44 -16.76 -28.40
C CYS A 167 -7.30 -17.58 -27.45
N ALA A 168 -8.60 -17.70 -27.76
CA ALA A 168 -9.48 -18.56 -26.97
C ALA A 168 -8.99 -20.02 -27.00
N GLY A 169 -8.90 -20.64 -25.81
CA GLY A 169 -8.48 -22.03 -25.64
C GLY A 169 -6.96 -22.26 -25.52
N GLU A 170 -6.14 -21.23 -25.69
CA GLU A 170 -4.68 -21.34 -25.62
C GLU A 170 -4.11 -20.87 -24.28
N SER A 171 -2.98 -21.48 -23.87
CA SER A 171 -2.21 -21.02 -22.72
C SER A 171 -1.32 -19.84 -23.09
N PHE A 172 -1.29 -18.83 -22.22
CA PHE A 172 -0.43 -17.67 -22.41
C PHE A 172 0.19 -17.22 -21.08
N GLN A 173 1.23 -16.41 -21.17
CA GLN A 173 1.77 -15.66 -20.06
C GLN A 173 1.47 -14.18 -20.30
N VAL A 174 1.17 -13.44 -19.24
CA VAL A 174 0.93 -12.01 -19.32
C VAL A 174 2.08 -11.26 -18.68
N VAL A 175 2.60 -10.27 -19.40
CA VAL A 175 3.49 -9.26 -18.87
C VAL A 175 2.64 -8.11 -18.36
N VAL A 176 2.64 -7.92 -17.06
CA VAL A 176 1.94 -6.80 -16.40
C VAL A 176 2.93 -5.65 -16.28
N ARG A 177 2.73 -4.57 -17.03
CA ARG A 177 3.55 -3.37 -16.92
C ARG A 177 2.97 -2.42 -15.88
N GLY A 178 3.85 -1.82 -15.09
CA GLY A 178 3.45 -0.92 -14.02
C GLY A 178 4.65 -0.26 -13.36
N ASN A 179 4.44 0.25 -12.16
CA ASN A 179 5.48 0.86 -11.34
C ASN A 179 5.38 0.38 -9.90
N GLY A 180 6.51 0.22 -9.22
CA GLY A 180 6.58 0.00 -7.79
C GLY A 180 6.33 -1.44 -7.32
N PHE A 181 6.42 -2.43 -8.20
CA PHE A 181 6.15 -3.82 -7.82
C PHE A 181 7.19 -4.42 -6.87
N ARG A 182 8.40 -3.85 -6.78
CA ARG A 182 9.41 -4.30 -5.80
C ARG A 182 9.27 -3.64 -4.42
N HIS A 183 8.34 -2.70 -4.26
CA HIS A 183 8.07 -2.10 -2.96
C HIS A 183 7.24 -2.99 -2.03
N ALA A 184 6.79 -4.18 -2.47
CA ALA A 184 6.25 -5.18 -1.57
C ALA A 184 7.26 -5.54 -0.47
N ARG A 185 6.81 -5.62 0.78
CA ARG A 185 7.62 -6.12 1.91
C ARG A 185 8.26 -7.47 1.62
N ASN A 186 7.54 -8.33 0.91
CA ASN A 186 8.02 -9.61 0.44
C ASN A 186 7.46 -9.89 -0.96
N VAL A 187 8.35 -10.02 -1.95
CA VAL A 187 7.99 -10.32 -3.34
C VAL A 187 7.23 -11.65 -3.49
N ASP A 188 7.41 -12.59 -2.56
CA ASP A 188 6.71 -13.88 -2.54
C ASP A 188 5.20 -13.76 -2.24
N ARG A 189 4.78 -12.59 -1.76
CA ARG A 189 3.38 -12.24 -1.44
C ARG A 189 2.66 -11.53 -2.58
N VAL A 190 3.34 -11.29 -3.70
CA VAL A 190 2.72 -10.70 -4.89
C VAL A 190 1.86 -11.76 -5.57
N LEU A 191 0.60 -11.43 -5.88
CA LEU A 191 -0.34 -12.28 -6.60
C LEU A 191 -0.95 -11.54 -7.79
N CYS A 192 -0.99 -12.21 -8.94
CA CYS A 192 -1.82 -11.83 -10.08
C CYS A 192 -3.20 -12.49 -9.93
N SER A 193 -4.24 -11.68 -9.81
CA SER A 193 -5.62 -12.12 -9.65
C SER A 193 -6.41 -11.85 -10.92
N PHE A 194 -6.94 -12.91 -11.52
CA PHE A 194 -7.73 -12.87 -12.73
C PHE A 194 -9.19 -13.07 -12.37
N ARG A 195 -10.00 -12.02 -12.53
CA ARG A 195 -11.45 -12.09 -12.39
C ARG A 195 -12.09 -12.24 -13.77
N ILE A 196 -12.51 -13.45 -14.09
CA ILE A 196 -13.07 -13.84 -15.39
C ILE A 196 -14.58 -13.62 -15.39
N ASN A 197 -15.10 -12.86 -16.36
CA ASN A 197 -16.51 -12.51 -16.52
C ASN A 197 -17.19 -12.12 -15.20
N ASP A 198 -16.48 -11.38 -14.35
CA ASP A 198 -16.92 -10.94 -13.01
C ASP A 198 -17.34 -12.03 -12.01
N THR A 199 -17.17 -13.31 -12.33
CA THR A 199 -17.74 -14.44 -11.58
C THR A 199 -16.68 -15.33 -10.94
N VAL A 200 -15.63 -15.68 -11.68
CA VAL A 200 -14.57 -16.59 -11.20
C VAL A 200 -13.31 -15.79 -10.95
N THR A 201 -12.71 -15.94 -9.76
CA THR A 201 -11.42 -15.32 -9.41
C THR A 201 -10.36 -16.39 -9.25
N LEU A 202 -9.25 -16.24 -9.98
CA LEU A 202 -8.09 -17.14 -9.94
C LEU A 202 -6.85 -16.33 -9.56
N ASN A 203 -6.16 -16.78 -8.51
CA ASN A 203 -4.94 -16.13 -8.01
C ASN A 203 -3.72 -16.95 -8.39
N GLU A 204 -2.76 -16.31 -9.03
CA GLU A 204 -1.53 -16.93 -9.52
C GLU A 204 -0.30 -16.19 -8.99
N LYS A 205 0.77 -16.93 -8.70
CA LYS A 205 2.05 -16.32 -8.33
C LYS A 205 2.83 -15.92 -9.58
N PRO A 206 3.39 -14.70 -9.65
CA PRO A 206 4.26 -14.30 -10.74
C PRO A 206 5.51 -15.18 -10.79
N PHE A 207 5.99 -15.48 -11.98
CA PHE A 207 7.31 -16.09 -12.20
C PHE A 207 8.44 -15.10 -11.95
N VAL A 208 8.20 -13.81 -12.26
CA VAL A 208 9.18 -12.74 -12.14
C VAL A 208 8.51 -11.51 -11.54
N VAL A 209 9.19 -10.89 -10.57
CA VAL A 209 8.78 -9.63 -9.94
C VAL A 209 9.91 -8.61 -10.12
N GLU A 210 9.77 -7.74 -11.13
CA GLU A 210 10.63 -6.58 -11.33
C GLU A 210 9.88 -5.30 -10.99
N ASP A 211 10.59 -4.20 -10.73
CA ASP A 211 9.93 -2.98 -10.24
C ASP A 211 8.89 -2.42 -11.24
N THR A 212 9.16 -2.57 -12.54
CA THR A 212 8.33 -2.04 -13.61
C THR A 212 7.50 -3.10 -14.34
N TYR A 213 7.69 -4.39 -14.04
CA TYR A 213 6.86 -5.43 -14.64
C TYR A 213 6.77 -6.72 -13.80
N LEU A 214 5.65 -7.41 -13.97
CA LEU A 214 5.43 -8.78 -13.48
C LEU A 214 5.28 -9.73 -14.66
N LEU A 215 5.83 -10.94 -14.56
CA LEU A 215 5.50 -12.03 -15.49
C LEU A 215 4.57 -13.00 -14.78
N CYS A 216 3.29 -13.01 -15.17
CA CYS A 216 2.29 -13.85 -14.53
C CYS A 216 1.83 -14.98 -15.46
N PRO A 217 1.72 -16.23 -14.95
CA PRO A 217 0.94 -17.24 -15.64
C PRO A 217 -0.52 -16.78 -15.67
N ALA A 218 -1.17 -16.94 -16.82
CA ALA A 218 -2.55 -16.54 -16.99
C ALA A 218 -3.45 -17.76 -17.21
N PRO A 219 -4.68 -17.75 -16.70
CA PRO A 219 -5.64 -18.83 -16.94
C PRO A 219 -6.10 -18.83 -18.39
N VAL A 220 -6.40 -20.03 -18.90
CA VAL A 220 -6.93 -20.20 -20.26
C VAL A 220 -8.37 -19.70 -20.34
N LEU A 221 -8.61 -18.70 -21.19
CA LEU A 221 -9.97 -18.25 -21.53
C LEU A 221 -10.52 -19.12 -22.65
N ARG A 222 -11.56 -19.91 -22.38
CA ARG A 222 -11.98 -21.01 -23.25
C ARG A 222 -12.78 -20.59 -24.48
N GLU A 223 -13.58 -19.54 -24.36
CA GLU A 223 -14.52 -19.11 -25.40
C GLU A 223 -14.15 -17.70 -25.86
N VAL A 224 -14.39 -17.41 -27.14
CA VAL A 224 -14.18 -16.08 -27.70
C VAL A 224 -15.12 -15.07 -27.04
N GLY A 225 -14.61 -13.88 -26.74
CA GLY A 225 -15.37 -12.81 -26.09
C GLY A 225 -15.41 -12.89 -24.56
N MET A 226 -14.73 -13.87 -23.95
CA MET A 226 -14.45 -13.85 -22.51
C MET A 226 -13.48 -12.72 -22.17
N GLU A 227 -13.71 -12.08 -21.03
CA GLU A 227 -12.87 -11.03 -20.46
C GLU A 227 -12.35 -11.44 -19.09
N ALA A 228 -11.08 -11.17 -18.84
CA ALA A 228 -10.45 -11.30 -17.53
C ALA A 228 -9.96 -9.93 -17.06
N ALA A 229 -10.56 -9.44 -15.98
CA ALA A 229 -10.05 -8.28 -15.26
C ALA A 229 -8.86 -8.74 -14.41
N LEU A 230 -7.65 -8.32 -14.78
CA LEU A 230 -6.43 -8.59 -14.05
C LEU A 230 -6.20 -7.50 -13.00
N GLN A 231 -6.05 -7.95 -11.77
CA GLN A 231 -5.69 -7.15 -10.60
C GLN A 231 -4.40 -7.72 -9.99
N VAL A 232 -3.65 -6.89 -9.27
CA VAL A 232 -2.44 -7.32 -8.56
C VAL A 232 -2.62 -7.06 -7.08
N SER A 233 -2.29 -8.06 -6.26
CA SER A 233 -2.15 -7.92 -4.82
C SER A 233 -0.67 -7.99 -4.44
N MET A 234 -0.28 -7.16 -3.48
CA MET A 234 1.10 -7.09 -2.96
C MET A 234 1.24 -7.78 -1.59
N ASN A 235 0.15 -8.38 -1.09
CA ASN A 235 0.02 -8.85 0.29
C ASN A 235 -0.89 -10.09 0.39
N ASP A 236 -0.61 -11.12 -0.42
CA ASP A 236 -1.30 -12.42 -0.39
C ASP A 236 -2.82 -12.33 -0.62
N GLY A 237 -3.29 -11.35 -1.41
CA GLY A 237 -4.71 -11.18 -1.73
C GLY A 237 -5.52 -10.45 -0.66
N LEU A 238 -4.86 -9.88 0.36
CA LEU A 238 -5.53 -9.09 1.39
C LEU A 238 -6.09 -7.78 0.83
N SER A 239 -5.34 -7.08 -0.02
CA SER A 239 -5.81 -5.93 -0.78
C SER A 239 -5.28 -5.97 -2.21
N PHE A 240 -5.93 -5.21 -3.09
CA PHE A 240 -5.57 -5.12 -4.50
C PHE A 240 -5.23 -3.69 -4.87
N ILE A 241 -4.32 -3.54 -5.84
CA ILE A 241 -4.06 -2.26 -6.50
C ILE A 241 -5.38 -1.80 -7.13
N SER A 242 -5.69 -0.50 -7.02
CA SER A 242 -6.95 0.08 -7.49
C SER A 242 -7.10 0.04 -9.01
N SER A 243 -5.99 0.12 -9.75
CA SER A 243 -5.98 -0.07 -11.20
C SER A 243 -6.14 -1.54 -11.57
N SER A 244 -6.86 -1.79 -12.66
CA SER A 244 -7.01 -3.10 -13.27
C SER A 244 -6.93 -2.96 -14.78
N VAL A 245 -6.53 -4.04 -15.44
CA VAL A 245 -6.43 -4.11 -16.90
C VAL A 245 -7.25 -5.29 -17.39
N ILE A 246 -7.91 -5.13 -18.53
CA ILE A 246 -8.77 -6.16 -19.10
C ILE A 246 -7.99 -6.90 -20.18
N ILE A 247 -8.01 -8.22 -20.11
CA ILE A 247 -7.51 -9.13 -21.15
C ILE A 247 -8.71 -9.79 -21.79
N SER A 248 -8.81 -9.74 -23.12
CA SER A 248 -9.93 -10.30 -23.87
C SER A 248 -9.50 -11.46 -24.76
N SER A 249 -10.35 -12.49 -24.83
CA SER A 249 -10.16 -13.60 -25.75
C SER A 249 -10.74 -13.31 -27.13
N THR A 250 -9.99 -13.61 -28.18
CA THR A 250 -10.39 -13.44 -29.58
C THR A 250 -10.18 -14.71 -30.37
N HIS A 251 -10.71 -14.72 -31.59
CA HIS A 251 -10.44 -15.80 -32.53
C HIS A 251 -9.05 -15.60 -33.13
N CYS A 252 -8.17 -16.57 -32.93
CA CYS A 252 -6.88 -16.59 -33.60
C CYS A 252 -6.96 -17.41 -34.88
N VAL A 253 -6.30 -16.95 -35.93
CA VAL A 253 -6.18 -17.69 -37.17
C VAL A 253 -4.88 -18.48 -37.06
N SER A 254 -4.97 -19.79 -36.92
CA SER A 254 -3.80 -20.64 -37.11
C SER A 254 -3.36 -20.48 -38.56
N PHE A 255 -2.23 -19.80 -38.80
CA PHE A 255 -1.52 -19.93 -40.06
C PHE A 255 -0.88 -21.33 -40.07
N ASP A 256 -1.70 -22.36 -40.24
CA ASP A 256 -1.21 -23.60 -40.80
C ASP A 256 -0.72 -23.25 -42.20
N LEU A 257 0.61 -23.22 -42.36
CA LEU A 257 1.24 -23.08 -43.65
C LEU A 257 0.62 -24.13 -44.58
N CYS A 258 -0.12 -23.66 -45.59
CA CYS A 258 -0.37 -24.45 -46.78
C CYS A 258 0.99 -24.85 -47.36
N ALA A 259 1.34 -26.13 -47.28
CA ALA A 259 2.37 -26.78 -48.07
C ALA A 259 1.88 -28.16 -48.49
#